data_AF-A0A9D5QRY9-F1
#
_entry.id   AF-A0A9D5QRY9-F1
#
_cell.length_a   1.000
_cell.length_b   1.000
_cell.length_c   1.000
_cell.angle_alpha   90.00
_cell.angle_beta   90.00
_cell.angle_gamma   90.00
#
_symmetry.space_group_name_H-M   'P 1'
#
loop_
_entity.id
_entity.type
_entity.pdbx_description
1 polymer ?
#
loop_
_entity_poly.entity_id
_entity_poly.type
_entity_poly.pdbx_seq_one_letter_code
_entity_poly.pdbx_strand_id
1 'polypeptide(L)'
;MMKMQKSEYRPVTDEERRRLEQNRCSASDWHSLFVKDSTDLSLIRDVDFEGRVCIGALSLEASHPNGISRARIADSTLGDYVLIRNIGREIRGAEIRDDVQIENVAAIIFEPEAPCGVGVMASVLDETGSRPVRFYPDLSSQTASLMALKPRWAEDSLFPQLDDLAEQSPASHSIGIGSIIRDSGLIKNVHIDAGVRIEGASRLSNGSIINNADSSRPLSYIGAGVDAENFMIVDGVADSGAILRNTFVGQGAILEKGFTAHDSVFFANSSMENGEACALFAGPYSVSMHKSTLLIGCMLSFMNAGSGTNQSNHMYKLGPVHWGILERGVKTSSFSYIMLGAKVGPFSLVMGSHKNHPDSSEFPFSYLFGDDKGATTVVPAMMLRSCGLLRDEKKWPTRDRRLKRKLRMLDRVHFAVLNPMTVARILDAIDLMRELQIKPADDDGFIRYKGMKLRRAHLQRAEIIYGEAICKYLYERIGENDLPEATSDTPDEWVDLGGQLITRSTLRSVLEADTLSEADAILDKAYETFEADELRWIADRLPDEWRRRKADWSLGAENFDRHIEEDRTMYRDGLSAEHSMLAL
;
A
#
# COMPACT_ATOMS: atom_id res chain seq x y z
N MET A 1 -9.66 25.27 35.90
CA MET A 1 -9.80 23.87 36.36
C MET A 1 -11.23 23.63 36.83
N MET A 2 -12.15 23.36 35.90
CA MET A 2 -13.45 22.75 36.25
C MET A 2 -13.21 21.25 36.37
N LYS A 3 -13.34 20.71 37.58
CA LYS A 3 -13.40 19.27 37.80
C LYS A 3 -14.66 18.77 37.11
N MET A 4 -14.54 18.16 35.93
CA MET A 4 -15.58 17.29 35.39
C MET A 4 -15.76 16.13 36.38
N GLN A 5 -16.87 16.11 37.11
CA GLN A 5 -17.33 14.92 37.81
C GLN A 5 -17.52 13.84 36.75
N LYS A 6 -16.66 12.81 36.74
CA LYS A 6 -17.00 11.53 36.11
C LYS A 6 -18.20 11.01 36.88
N SER A 7 -19.40 11.10 36.32
CA SER A 7 -20.57 10.42 36.87
C SER A 7 -20.29 8.92 36.83
N GLU A 8 -20.16 8.29 37.99
CA GLU A 8 -19.95 6.85 38.09
C GLU A 8 -21.22 6.11 37.65
N TYR A 9 -21.04 4.97 36.98
CA TYR A 9 -22.13 4.05 36.66
C TYR A 9 -22.74 3.52 37.96
N ARG A 10 -24.07 3.52 38.06
CA ARG A 10 -24.79 2.96 39.20
C ARG A 10 -25.75 1.86 38.77
N PRO A 11 -26.07 0.89 39.65
CA PRO A 11 -27.10 -0.09 39.35
C PRO A 11 -28.46 0.59 39.14
N VAL A 12 -29.30 -0.03 38.32
CA VAL A 12 -30.69 0.41 38.14
C VAL A 12 -31.51 0.20 39.42
N THR A 13 -32.39 1.14 39.73
CA THR A 13 -33.35 1.04 40.84
C THR A 13 -34.57 0.21 40.46
N ASP A 14 -35.35 -0.23 41.44
CA ASP A 14 -36.58 -1.01 41.19
C ASP A 14 -37.66 -0.25 40.41
N GLU A 15 -37.68 1.09 40.48
CA GLU A 15 -38.59 1.93 39.70
C GLU A 15 -38.14 2.02 38.24
N GLU A 16 -36.84 2.22 38.02
CA GLU A 16 -36.23 2.24 36.69
C GLU A 16 -36.34 0.89 35.99
N ARG A 17 -36.14 -0.21 36.73
CA ARG A 17 -36.40 -1.57 36.27
C ARG A 17 -37.82 -1.72 35.74
N ARG A 18 -38.83 -1.30 36.52
CA ARG A 18 -40.24 -1.37 36.10
C ARG A 18 -40.49 -0.54 34.83
N ARG A 19 -39.84 0.62 34.69
CA ARG A 19 -39.92 1.45 33.48
C ARG A 19 -39.29 0.77 32.26
N LEU A 20 -38.15 0.10 32.44
CA LEU A 20 -37.49 -0.68 31.38
C LEU A 20 -38.34 -1.90 30.97
N GLU A 21 -38.94 -2.61 31.92
CA GLU A 21 -39.88 -3.71 31.65
C GLU A 21 -41.11 -3.21 30.88
N GLN A 22 -41.67 -2.04 31.20
CA GLN A 22 -42.75 -1.39 30.44
C GLN A 22 -42.33 -1.02 29.01
N ASN A 23 -41.07 -0.63 28.83
CA ASN A 23 -40.46 -0.43 27.52
C ASN A 23 -40.10 -1.73 26.80
N ARG A 24 -40.58 -2.89 27.30
CA ARG A 24 -40.35 -4.24 26.75
C ARG A 24 -38.88 -4.67 26.79
N CYS A 25 -38.12 -4.17 27.76
CA CYS A 25 -36.77 -4.64 28.01
C CYS A 25 -36.77 -5.82 28.99
N SER A 26 -35.80 -6.71 28.85
CA SER A 26 -35.57 -7.82 29.77
C SER A 26 -34.10 -7.89 30.15
N ALA A 27 -33.78 -8.50 31.30
CA ALA A 27 -32.41 -8.73 31.72
C ALA A 27 -32.29 -10.11 32.37
N SER A 28 -31.19 -10.83 32.11
CA SER A 28 -30.89 -12.08 32.82
C SER A 28 -30.66 -11.86 34.32
N ASP A 29 -30.04 -10.72 34.66
CA ASP A 29 -29.84 -10.24 36.01
C ASP A 29 -29.81 -8.70 36.00
N TRP A 30 -30.81 -8.07 36.62
CA TRP A 30 -30.91 -6.60 36.70
C TRP A 30 -29.81 -5.97 37.56
N HIS A 31 -29.17 -6.73 38.46
CA HIS A 31 -28.04 -6.22 39.26
C HIS A 31 -26.76 -6.05 38.43
N SER A 32 -26.72 -6.65 37.25
CA SER A 32 -25.61 -6.55 36.31
C SER A 32 -25.81 -5.43 35.26
N LEU A 33 -26.91 -4.68 35.33
CA LEU A 33 -27.20 -3.52 34.49
C LEU A 33 -26.88 -2.21 35.24
N PHE A 34 -26.03 -1.40 34.64
CA PHE A 34 -25.59 -0.11 35.18
C PHE A 34 -25.89 1.04 34.23
N VAL A 35 -26.33 2.18 34.77
CA VAL A 35 -26.68 3.39 34.02
C VAL A 35 -26.06 4.63 34.67
N LYS A 36 -25.88 5.72 33.91
CA LYS A 36 -25.58 7.05 34.46
C LYS A 36 -26.87 7.75 34.91
N ASP A 37 -26.78 8.64 35.90
CA ASP A 37 -27.93 9.44 36.38
C ASP A 37 -28.61 10.28 35.29
N SER A 38 -27.84 10.71 34.30
CA SER A 38 -28.31 11.48 33.15
C SER A 38 -28.97 10.63 32.05
N THR A 39 -29.19 9.34 32.27
CA THR A 39 -29.75 8.44 31.24
C THR A 39 -31.27 8.52 31.19
N ASP A 40 -31.82 9.03 30.09
CA ASP A 40 -33.26 8.97 29.85
C ASP A 40 -33.68 7.56 29.39
N LEU A 41 -34.25 6.80 30.32
CA LEU A 41 -34.71 5.42 30.08
C LEU A 41 -35.84 5.32 29.04
N SER A 42 -36.52 6.41 28.68
CA SER A 42 -37.54 6.39 27.62
C SER A 42 -36.98 6.11 26.23
N LEU A 43 -35.66 6.25 26.08
CA LEU A 43 -34.89 5.99 24.86
C LEU A 43 -34.37 4.55 24.76
N ILE A 44 -34.66 3.71 25.75
CA ILE A 44 -34.29 2.28 25.78
C ILE A 44 -35.57 1.46 25.62
N ARG A 45 -35.72 0.72 24.51
CA ARG A 45 -36.96 -0.02 24.17
C ARG A 45 -36.72 -1.34 23.44
N ASP A 46 -37.46 -2.39 23.78
CA ASP A 46 -37.29 -3.72 23.17
C ASP A 46 -35.82 -4.19 23.24
N VAL A 47 -35.19 -4.15 24.43
CA VAL A 47 -33.78 -4.51 24.63
C VAL A 47 -33.62 -5.67 25.60
N ASP A 48 -32.85 -6.68 25.22
CA ASP A 48 -32.51 -7.81 26.08
C ASP A 48 -31.07 -7.67 26.59
N PHE A 49 -30.89 -7.63 27.90
CA PHE A 49 -29.60 -7.47 28.57
C PHE A 49 -29.09 -8.81 29.14
N GLU A 50 -27.83 -9.12 28.91
CA GLU A 50 -27.17 -10.32 29.42
C GLU A 50 -25.79 -9.98 30.02
N GLY A 51 -25.45 -10.61 31.14
CA GLY A 51 -24.17 -10.35 31.79
C GLY A 51 -24.01 -8.90 32.22
N ARG A 52 -22.78 -8.38 32.22
CA ARG A 52 -22.49 -7.03 32.73
C ARG A 52 -22.67 -5.98 31.64
N VAL A 53 -23.68 -5.12 31.76
CA VAL A 53 -23.94 -4.04 30.79
C VAL A 53 -23.89 -2.67 31.46
N CYS A 54 -23.11 -1.76 30.88
CA CYS A 54 -23.01 -0.36 31.32
C CYS A 54 -23.53 0.57 30.23
N ILE A 55 -24.44 1.50 30.56
CA ILE A 55 -25.04 2.44 29.61
C ILE A 55 -24.74 3.88 30.01
N GLY A 56 -24.11 4.63 29.11
CA GLY A 56 -23.84 6.05 29.24
C GLY A 56 -25.09 6.93 29.18
N ALA A 57 -24.88 8.24 29.17
CA ALA A 57 -25.95 9.23 29.15
C ALA A 57 -26.75 9.15 27.85
N LEU A 58 -28.08 9.26 27.94
CA LEU A 58 -29.00 9.33 26.81
C LEU A 58 -29.96 10.49 27.06
N SER A 59 -30.28 11.28 26.04
CA SER A 59 -31.12 12.48 26.20
C SER A 59 -31.96 12.77 24.97
N LEU A 60 -33.24 13.07 25.20
CA LEU A 60 -34.15 13.58 24.17
C LEU A 60 -33.76 14.97 23.66
N GLU A 61 -33.00 15.72 24.44
CA GLU A 61 -32.55 17.08 24.12
C GLU A 61 -31.19 17.11 23.40
N ALA A 62 -30.61 15.94 23.12
CA ALA A 62 -29.34 15.86 22.39
C ALA A 62 -29.48 16.41 20.97
N SER A 63 -28.37 16.94 20.44
CA SER A 63 -28.31 17.50 19.08
C SER A 63 -28.45 16.45 17.97
N HIS A 64 -28.20 15.18 18.29
CA HIS A 64 -28.28 14.06 17.35
C HIS A 64 -29.12 12.91 17.93
N PRO A 65 -29.73 12.06 17.07
CA PRO A 65 -30.46 10.89 17.52
C PRO A 65 -29.58 9.97 18.36
N ASN A 66 -30.07 9.61 19.55
CA ASN A 66 -29.46 8.62 20.45
C ASN A 66 -30.56 7.73 21.04
N GLY A 67 -30.16 6.60 21.61
CA GLY A 67 -31.05 5.62 22.20
C GLY A 67 -30.77 4.20 21.74
N ILE A 68 -31.32 3.24 22.46
CA ILE A 68 -31.10 1.81 22.26
C ILE A 68 -32.45 1.16 21.98
N SER A 69 -32.62 0.53 20.81
CA SER A 69 -33.87 -0.12 20.49
C SER A 69 -33.74 -1.38 19.65
N ARG A 70 -34.55 -2.40 19.96
CA ARG A 70 -34.57 -3.69 19.24
C ARG A 70 -33.16 -4.28 19.15
N ALA A 71 -32.58 -4.60 20.31
CA ALA A 71 -31.22 -5.10 20.41
C ALA A 71 -31.06 -6.08 21.57
N ARG A 72 -30.09 -6.99 21.44
CA ARG A 72 -29.58 -7.79 22.56
C ARG A 72 -28.16 -7.35 22.87
N ILE A 73 -27.90 -6.98 24.11
CA ILE A 73 -26.60 -6.46 24.56
C ILE A 73 -26.07 -7.37 25.67
N ALA A 74 -24.87 -7.90 25.47
CA ALA A 74 -24.23 -8.82 26.39
C ALA A 74 -22.82 -8.34 26.77
N ASP A 75 -22.47 -8.32 28.05
CA ASP A 75 -21.08 -8.06 28.52
C ASP A 75 -20.41 -6.85 27.85
N SER A 76 -21.13 -5.73 27.70
CA SER A 76 -20.71 -4.59 26.89
C SER A 76 -20.84 -3.26 27.64
N THR A 77 -19.96 -2.33 27.31
CA THR A 77 -20.01 -0.94 27.81
C THR A 77 -20.39 -0.01 26.68
N LEU A 78 -21.40 0.82 26.89
CA LEU A 78 -21.92 1.79 25.93
C LEU A 78 -21.64 3.20 26.43
N GLY A 79 -20.99 4.01 25.59
CA GLY A 79 -20.68 5.41 25.86
C GLY A 79 -21.91 6.33 25.89
N ASP A 80 -21.64 7.62 25.99
CA ASP A 80 -22.67 8.65 26.01
C ASP A 80 -23.23 8.88 24.60
N TYR A 81 -24.55 9.13 24.53
CA TYR A 81 -25.29 9.50 23.32
C TYR A 81 -25.18 8.51 22.16
N VAL A 82 -24.98 7.22 22.46
CA VAL A 82 -24.95 6.16 21.44
C VAL A 82 -26.33 5.98 20.78
N LEU A 83 -26.32 5.59 19.51
CA LEU A 83 -27.50 5.16 18.77
C LEU A 83 -27.34 3.69 18.40
N ILE A 84 -28.11 2.80 19.00
CA ILE A 84 -28.07 1.36 18.70
C ILE A 84 -29.46 0.89 18.33
N ARG A 85 -29.67 0.48 17.07
CA ARG A 85 -31.01 0.13 16.57
C ARG A 85 -30.98 -1.07 15.65
N ASN A 86 -32.01 -1.92 15.75
CA ASN A 86 -32.21 -3.05 14.84
C ASN A 86 -31.00 -4.00 14.82
N ILE A 87 -30.57 -4.47 15.98
CA ILE A 87 -29.54 -5.48 16.06
C ILE A 87 -30.19 -6.84 15.87
N GLY A 88 -29.83 -7.54 14.79
CA GLY A 88 -30.49 -8.77 14.38
C GLY A 88 -30.26 -9.94 15.35
N ARG A 89 -29.07 -10.01 15.95
CA ARG A 89 -28.67 -11.05 16.92
C ARG A 89 -28.24 -10.45 18.25
N GLU A 90 -26.99 -10.04 18.37
CA GLU A 90 -26.46 -9.48 19.63
C GLU A 90 -25.22 -8.60 19.41
N ILE A 91 -24.98 -7.69 20.36
CA ILE A 91 -23.70 -7.05 20.61
C ILE A 91 -23.11 -7.70 21.87
N ARG A 92 -21.92 -8.30 21.78
CA ARG A 92 -21.28 -9.01 22.89
C ARG A 92 -19.83 -8.59 23.07
N GLY A 93 -19.42 -8.31 24.31
CA GLY A 93 -18.03 -8.04 24.68
C GLY A 93 -17.47 -6.71 24.18
N ALA A 94 -18.31 -5.78 23.69
CA ALA A 94 -17.86 -4.58 23.01
C ALA A 94 -17.70 -3.39 23.95
N GLU A 95 -16.65 -2.58 23.75
CA GLU A 95 -16.55 -1.23 24.31
C GLU A 95 -16.96 -0.19 23.25
N ILE A 96 -18.22 0.22 23.28
CA ILE A 96 -18.76 1.23 22.37
C ILE A 96 -18.53 2.61 22.98
N ARG A 97 -17.80 3.48 22.28
CA ARG A 97 -17.47 4.83 22.77
C ARG A 97 -18.61 5.82 22.48
N ASP A 98 -18.41 7.07 22.88
CA ASP A 98 -19.42 8.13 22.79
C ASP A 98 -19.82 8.43 21.33
N ASP A 99 -21.06 8.85 21.13
CA ASP A 99 -21.64 9.28 19.84
C ASP A 99 -21.58 8.22 18.71
N VAL A 100 -21.34 6.95 19.04
CA VAL A 100 -21.31 5.86 18.06
C VAL A 100 -22.72 5.51 17.57
N GLN A 101 -22.85 5.26 16.27
CA GLN A 101 -24.11 4.89 15.63
C GLN A 101 -24.01 3.48 15.03
N ILE A 102 -24.89 2.58 15.46
CA ILE A 102 -24.98 1.19 15.05
C ILE A 102 -26.42 0.89 14.65
N GLU A 103 -26.67 0.71 13.36
CA GLU A 103 -28.02 0.52 12.83
C GLU A 103 -28.07 -0.64 11.83
N ASN A 104 -29.07 -1.51 11.97
CA ASN A 104 -29.30 -2.64 11.06
C ASN A 104 -28.06 -3.56 10.93
N VAL A 105 -27.44 -3.90 12.06
CA VAL A 105 -26.27 -4.77 12.11
C VAL A 105 -26.68 -6.16 12.60
N ALA A 106 -26.21 -7.22 11.94
CA ALA A 106 -26.59 -8.57 12.32
C ALA A 106 -25.99 -8.95 13.70
N ALA A 107 -24.68 -8.79 13.88
CA ALA A 107 -24.02 -9.04 15.16
C ALA A 107 -22.68 -8.30 15.26
N ILE A 108 -22.32 -7.90 16.49
CA ILE A 108 -20.98 -7.39 16.85
C ILE A 108 -20.47 -8.21 18.01
N ILE A 109 -19.33 -8.90 17.85
CA ILE A 109 -18.84 -9.84 18.85
C ILE A 109 -17.35 -9.62 19.08
N PHE A 110 -16.95 -9.43 20.32
CA PHE A 110 -15.55 -9.43 20.76
C PHE A 110 -15.28 -10.58 21.73
N GLU A 111 -14.21 -11.33 21.48
CA GLU A 111 -13.68 -12.34 22.38
C GLU A 111 -12.57 -11.73 23.25
N PRO A 112 -12.48 -12.04 24.57
CA PRO A 112 -11.62 -11.32 25.54
C PRO A 112 -10.12 -11.24 25.25
N GLU A 113 -9.59 -12.08 24.36
CA GLU A 113 -8.16 -12.13 24.00
C GLU A 113 -7.95 -12.00 22.48
N ALA A 114 -8.96 -11.52 21.76
CA ALA A 114 -8.85 -11.41 20.32
C ALA A 114 -7.83 -10.32 19.92
N PRO A 115 -6.89 -10.63 19.01
CA PRO A 115 -5.85 -9.68 18.58
C PRO A 115 -6.36 -8.66 17.55
N CYS A 116 -7.62 -8.78 17.11
CA CYS A 116 -8.26 -7.89 16.13
C CYS A 116 -7.36 -7.62 14.90
N GLY A 117 -6.78 -8.67 14.31
CA GLY A 117 -5.91 -8.56 13.13
C GLY A 117 -4.46 -8.11 13.40
N VAL A 118 -4.12 -7.64 14.61
CA VAL A 118 -2.72 -7.36 14.97
C VAL A 118 -1.94 -8.68 15.00
N GLY A 119 -0.74 -8.68 14.42
CA GLY A 119 0.11 -9.85 14.35
C GLY A 119 -0.27 -10.88 13.29
N VAL A 120 -1.35 -10.67 12.52
CA VAL A 120 -1.65 -11.46 11.32
C VAL A 120 -0.46 -11.41 10.37
N MET A 121 -0.17 -12.54 9.74
CA MET A 121 0.90 -12.67 8.75
C MET A 121 0.32 -12.83 7.35
N ALA A 122 0.85 -12.05 6.41
CA ALA A 122 0.65 -12.25 4.97
C ALA A 122 1.91 -12.84 4.36
N SER A 123 1.78 -13.98 3.69
CA SER A 123 2.89 -14.62 2.98
C SER A 123 3.05 -14.02 1.59
N VAL A 124 3.84 -12.96 1.50
CA VAL A 124 4.07 -12.23 0.24
C VAL A 124 5.23 -12.86 -0.54
N LEU A 125 5.25 -12.66 -1.86
CA LEU A 125 6.21 -13.24 -2.81
C LEU A 125 6.12 -14.76 -2.96
N ASP A 126 6.05 -15.47 -1.84
CA ASP A 126 6.03 -16.92 -1.78
C ASP A 126 4.77 -17.40 -1.04
N GLU A 127 3.84 -17.98 -1.81
CA GLU A 127 2.59 -18.56 -1.30
C GLU A 127 2.82 -19.69 -0.28
N THR A 128 4.01 -20.30 -0.26
CA THR A 128 4.32 -21.40 0.66
C THR A 128 4.66 -20.93 2.08
N GLY A 129 4.82 -19.61 2.30
CA GLY A 129 4.96 -19.02 3.63
C GLY A 129 6.36 -18.59 4.04
N SER A 130 7.37 -18.63 3.15
CA SER A 130 8.76 -18.34 3.54
C SER A 130 9.11 -16.86 3.76
N ARG A 131 8.18 -15.95 3.44
CA ARG A 131 8.39 -14.49 3.45
C ARG A 131 7.20 -13.77 4.09
N PRO A 132 6.99 -13.96 5.40
CA PRO A 132 5.85 -13.36 6.09
C PRO A 132 6.06 -11.85 6.29
N VAL A 133 5.00 -11.07 6.09
CA VAL A 133 4.88 -9.69 6.55
C VAL A 133 3.87 -9.68 7.69
N ARG A 134 4.29 -9.22 8.86
CA ARG A 134 3.46 -9.20 10.07
C ARG A 134 2.79 -7.84 10.25
N PHE A 135 1.48 -7.83 10.47
CA PHE A 135 0.68 -6.62 10.56
C PHE A 135 0.79 -5.96 11.93
N TYR A 136 1.05 -4.66 11.93
CA TYR A 136 0.94 -3.79 13.11
C TYR A 136 0.51 -2.39 12.66
N PRO A 137 -0.11 -1.57 13.54
CA PRO A 137 -0.75 -0.30 13.15
C PRO A 137 0.13 0.67 12.36
N ASP A 138 1.42 0.74 12.69
CA ASP A 138 2.39 1.66 12.08
C ASP A 138 3.23 0.99 10.97
N LEU A 139 2.76 -0.11 10.38
CA LEU A 139 3.49 -0.84 9.34
C LEU A 139 3.74 0.04 8.10
N SER A 140 5.00 0.37 7.85
CA SER A 140 5.46 1.03 6.64
C SER A 140 5.88 0.04 5.56
N SER A 141 5.80 0.48 4.31
CA SER A 141 6.32 -0.20 3.12
C SER A 141 7.81 -0.51 3.24
N GLN A 142 8.59 0.33 3.91
CA GLN A 142 10.02 0.11 4.16
C GLN A 142 10.21 -1.12 5.04
N THR A 143 9.59 -1.13 6.23
CA THR A 143 9.71 -2.23 7.19
C THR A 143 9.15 -3.52 6.61
N ALA A 144 7.99 -3.46 5.95
CA ALA A 144 7.41 -4.62 5.27
C ALA A 144 8.32 -5.19 4.17
N SER A 145 9.01 -4.32 3.42
CA SER A 145 9.99 -4.77 2.41
C SER A 145 11.14 -5.52 3.05
N LEU A 146 11.63 -5.05 4.21
CA LEU A 146 12.68 -5.76 4.97
C LEU A 146 12.18 -7.11 5.47
N MET A 147 10.96 -7.18 6.03
CA MET A 147 10.35 -8.45 6.44
C MET A 147 10.32 -9.46 5.28
N ALA A 148 9.80 -9.04 4.13
CA ALA A 148 9.66 -9.90 2.96
C ALA A 148 11.01 -10.32 2.35
N LEU A 149 11.99 -9.41 2.29
CA LEU A 149 13.27 -9.64 1.60
C LEU A 149 14.34 -10.26 2.51
N LYS A 150 14.24 -10.06 3.83
CA LYS A 150 15.17 -10.53 4.86
C LYS A 150 14.42 -11.30 5.98
N PRO A 151 13.73 -12.40 5.66
CA PRO A 151 12.85 -13.10 6.61
C PRO A 151 13.57 -13.56 7.88
N ARG A 152 14.82 -14.05 7.77
CA ARG A 152 15.61 -14.45 8.96
C ARG A 152 15.88 -13.29 9.92
N TRP A 153 16.24 -12.12 9.39
CA TRP A 153 16.42 -10.92 10.23
C TRP A 153 15.10 -10.52 10.89
N ALA A 154 13.99 -10.62 10.16
CA ALA A 154 12.69 -10.31 10.71
C ALA A 154 12.30 -11.26 11.84
N GLU A 155 12.51 -12.57 11.67
CA GLU A 155 12.29 -13.60 12.69
C GLU A 155 13.17 -13.41 13.92
N ASP A 156 14.47 -13.16 13.72
CA ASP A 156 15.45 -13.10 14.81
C ASP A 156 15.39 -11.77 15.59
N SER A 157 15.09 -10.66 14.92
CA SER A 157 15.26 -9.31 15.49
C SER A 157 13.95 -8.52 15.60
N LEU A 158 13.05 -8.60 14.62
CA LEU A 158 11.88 -7.71 14.53
C LEU A 158 10.61 -8.31 15.16
N PHE A 159 10.31 -9.57 14.88
CA PHE A 159 9.09 -10.21 15.36
C PHE A 159 9.03 -10.30 16.90
N PRO A 160 10.11 -10.61 17.63
CA PRO A 160 10.10 -10.56 19.09
C PRO A 160 9.74 -9.17 19.64
N GLN A 161 10.23 -8.10 19.01
CA GLN A 161 9.86 -6.73 19.41
C GLN A 161 8.39 -6.43 19.16
N LEU A 162 7.83 -6.94 18.06
CA LEU A 162 6.40 -6.80 17.76
C LEU A 162 5.54 -7.61 18.73
N ASP A 163 6.01 -8.77 19.20
CA ASP A 163 5.36 -9.56 20.25
C ASP A 163 5.32 -8.75 21.56
N ASP A 164 6.46 -8.22 22.00
CA ASP A 164 6.55 -7.39 23.20
C ASP A 164 5.62 -6.16 23.12
N LEU A 165 5.56 -5.51 21.96
CA LEU A 165 4.67 -4.36 21.72
C LEU A 165 3.18 -4.76 21.78
N ALA A 166 2.82 -5.91 21.19
CA ALA A 166 1.45 -6.41 21.20
C ALA A 166 1.01 -6.84 22.61
N GLU A 167 1.92 -7.36 23.44
CA GLU A 167 1.65 -7.68 24.85
C GLU A 167 1.50 -6.42 25.71
N GLN A 168 2.32 -5.39 25.47
CA GLN A 168 2.26 -4.13 26.20
C GLN A 168 1.05 -3.27 25.84
N SER A 169 0.59 -3.35 24.59
CA SER A 169 -0.56 -2.60 24.07
C SER A 169 -1.48 -3.52 23.27
N PRO A 170 -2.26 -4.39 23.95
CA PRO A 170 -3.17 -5.30 23.28
C PRO A 170 -4.20 -4.54 22.45
N ALA A 171 -4.64 -5.16 21.36
CA ALA A 171 -5.64 -4.56 20.49
C ALA A 171 -6.92 -4.25 21.27
N SER A 172 -7.40 -3.01 21.16
CA SER A 172 -8.58 -2.57 21.90
C SER A 172 -9.85 -3.20 21.32
N HIS A 173 -10.72 -3.73 22.17
CA HIS A 173 -12.07 -4.19 21.79
C HIS A 173 -13.08 -3.05 21.67
N SER A 174 -12.60 -1.88 21.26
CA SER A 174 -13.40 -0.67 21.21
C SER A 174 -13.87 -0.31 19.81
N ILE A 175 -15.03 0.35 19.77
CA ILE A 175 -15.56 1.08 18.63
C ILE A 175 -15.43 2.56 18.95
N GLY A 176 -14.53 3.25 18.26
CA GLY A 176 -14.10 4.62 18.54
C GLY A 176 -15.21 5.66 18.43
N ILE A 177 -15.00 6.80 19.08
CA ILE A 177 -15.98 7.90 19.20
C ILE A 177 -16.49 8.33 17.81
N GLY A 178 -17.80 8.54 17.70
CA GLY A 178 -18.44 9.07 16.48
C GLY A 178 -18.39 8.13 15.27
N SER A 179 -18.01 6.86 15.45
CA SER A 179 -18.02 5.86 14.37
C SER A 179 -19.45 5.53 13.94
N ILE A 180 -19.59 5.17 12.66
CA ILE A 180 -20.90 4.83 12.07
C ILE A 180 -20.81 3.43 11.47
N ILE A 181 -21.68 2.53 11.92
CA ILE A 181 -21.81 1.17 11.44
C ILE A 181 -23.26 0.95 11.01
N ARG A 182 -23.48 0.75 9.71
CA ARG A 182 -24.81 0.60 9.14
C ARG A 182 -24.90 -0.57 8.18
N ASP A 183 -26.08 -1.19 8.16
CA ASP A 183 -26.52 -2.16 7.16
C ASP A 183 -25.49 -3.28 6.93
N SER A 184 -24.84 -3.72 8.02
CA SER A 184 -23.72 -4.63 7.98
C SER A 184 -24.09 -6.00 8.55
N GLY A 185 -23.44 -7.05 8.04
CA GLY A 185 -23.61 -8.42 8.52
C GLY A 185 -22.91 -8.67 9.86
N LEU A 186 -22.05 -9.69 9.90
CA LEU A 186 -21.28 -10.04 11.09
C LEU A 186 -20.02 -9.20 11.20
N ILE A 187 -19.79 -8.59 12.36
CA ILE A 187 -18.52 -7.98 12.74
C ILE A 187 -17.98 -8.74 13.97
N LYS A 188 -16.88 -9.46 13.81
CA LYS A 188 -16.28 -10.28 14.88
C LYS A 188 -14.82 -9.91 15.09
N ASN A 189 -14.45 -9.53 16.30
CA ASN A 189 -13.06 -9.20 16.68
C ASN A 189 -12.47 -8.15 15.74
N VAL A 190 -13.17 -7.03 15.57
CA VAL A 190 -12.75 -5.95 14.68
C VAL A 190 -12.55 -4.67 15.47
N HIS A 191 -11.32 -4.19 15.56
CA HIS A 191 -11.03 -2.89 16.14
C HIS A 191 -11.41 -1.77 15.17
N ILE A 192 -12.07 -0.73 15.66
CA ILE A 192 -12.60 0.37 14.85
C ILE A 192 -12.19 1.70 15.49
N ASP A 193 -11.36 2.48 14.81
CA ASP A 193 -10.94 3.80 15.28
C ASP A 193 -12.03 4.86 15.20
N ALA A 194 -11.79 5.99 15.87
CA ALA A 194 -12.74 7.11 15.93
C ALA A 194 -13.09 7.66 14.53
N GLY A 195 -14.38 7.95 14.34
CA GLY A 195 -14.93 8.52 13.10
C GLY A 195 -15.00 7.56 11.91
N VAL A 196 -14.55 6.30 12.05
CA VAL A 196 -14.60 5.31 10.96
C VAL A 196 -16.05 5.03 10.56
N ARG A 197 -16.25 4.82 9.26
CA ARG A 197 -17.56 4.47 8.68
C ARG A 197 -17.51 3.08 8.04
N ILE A 198 -18.46 2.23 8.44
CA ILE A 198 -18.69 0.90 7.90
C ILE A 198 -20.15 0.85 7.41
N GLU A 199 -20.36 0.76 6.11
CA GLU A 199 -21.69 0.85 5.51
C GLU A 199 -21.88 -0.26 4.49
N GLY A 200 -22.74 -1.24 4.80
CA GLY A 200 -23.05 -2.33 3.87
C GLY A 200 -22.07 -3.51 3.86
N ALA A 201 -21.16 -3.61 4.84
CA ALA A 201 -20.19 -4.71 4.89
C ALA A 201 -20.90 -6.06 5.06
N SER A 202 -20.52 -7.08 4.27
CA SER A 202 -21.14 -8.41 4.36
C SER A 202 -20.64 -9.18 5.59
N ARG A 203 -19.33 -9.16 5.83
CA ARG A 203 -18.69 -9.83 6.97
C ARG A 203 -17.31 -9.23 7.23
N LEU A 204 -17.01 -8.94 8.49
CA LEU A 204 -15.69 -8.52 8.95
C LEU A 204 -15.27 -9.41 10.12
N SER A 205 -14.11 -10.06 10.03
CA SER A 205 -13.63 -11.01 11.04
C SER A 205 -12.14 -10.84 11.31
N ASN A 206 -11.75 -10.72 12.58
CA ASN A 206 -10.36 -10.60 13.00
C ASN A 206 -9.59 -9.51 12.24
N GLY A 207 -9.89 -8.25 12.52
CA GLY A 207 -9.25 -7.15 11.81
C GLY A 207 -9.18 -5.81 12.54
N SER A 208 -8.42 -4.88 11.98
CA SER A 208 -8.28 -3.52 12.51
C SER A 208 -8.56 -2.50 11.41
N ILE A 209 -9.37 -1.50 11.73
CA ILE A 209 -9.64 -0.35 10.87
C ILE A 209 -9.15 0.89 11.59
N ILE A 210 -7.95 1.32 11.21
CA ILE A 210 -7.19 2.38 11.85
C ILE A 210 -7.37 3.67 11.05
N ASN A 211 -7.62 4.78 11.75
CA ASN A 211 -7.78 6.10 11.14
C ASN A 211 -6.94 7.12 11.91
N ASN A 212 -5.81 7.50 11.32
CA ASN A 212 -4.91 8.53 11.83
C ASN A 212 -5.31 9.95 11.38
N ALA A 213 -6.32 10.08 10.49
CA ALA A 213 -6.88 11.36 10.10
C ALA A 213 -7.77 11.95 11.21
N ASP A 214 -8.00 13.27 11.15
CA ASP A 214 -9.03 13.92 11.97
C ASP A 214 -10.40 13.21 11.82
N SER A 215 -11.05 12.90 12.94
CA SER A 215 -12.29 12.10 12.98
C SER A 215 -13.49 12.78 12.31
N SER A 216 -13.48 14.10 12.11
CA SER A 216 -14.48 14.80 11.29
C SER A 216 -14.33 14.54 9.79
N ARG A 217 -13.16 14.02 9.41
CA ARG A 217 -12.68 13.91 8.04
C ARG A 217 -11.87 12.61 7.86
N PRO A 218 -12.43 11.45 8.23
CA PRO A 218 -11.72 10.18 8.19
C PRO A 218 -11.28 9.84 6.77
N LEU A 219 -10.19 9.08 6.66
CA LEU A 219 -9.77 8.47 5.40
C LEU A 219 -10.19 7.00 5.30
N SER A 220 -10.16 6.29 6.42
CA SER A 220 -10.54 4.88 6.46
C SER A 220 -12.03 4.67 6.27
N TYR A 221 -12.38 3.75 5.36
CA TYR A 221 -13.76 3.45 5.01
C TYR A 221 -13.92 1.98 4.62
N ILE A 222 -14.99 1.35 5.11
CA ILE A 222 -15.48 0.08 4.61
C ILE A 222 -16.87 0.29 4.02
N GLY A 223 -17.02 -0.04 2.74
CA GLY A 223 -18.28 0.09 2.05
C GLY A 223 -18.98 -1.23 1.73
N ALA A 224 -19.87 -1.15 0.74
CA ALA A 224 -20.89 -2.17 0.53
C ALA A 224 -20.31 -3.47 -0.02
N GLY A 225 -20.80 -4.61 0.48
CA GLY A 225 -20.44 -5.94 -0.01
C GLY A 225 -19.07 -6.45 0.43
N VAL A 226 -18.30 -5.68 1.21
CA VAL A 226 -16.96 -6.10 1.66
C VAL A 226 -17.05 -7.35 2.54
N ASP A 227 -16.22 -8.34 2.22
CA ASP A 227 -16.00 -9.54 3.04
C ASP A 227 -14.51 -9.62 3.38
N ALA A 228 -14.15 -9.38 4.64
CA ALA A 228 -12.78 -9.33 5.10
C ALA A 228 -12.53 -10.24 6.31
N GLU A 229 -11.44 -11.02 6.25
CA GLU A 229 -10.97 -11.88 7.32
C GLU A 229 -9.45 -11.77 7.46
N ASN A 230 -8.95 -11.63 8.69
CA ASN A 230 -7.53 -11.45 8.98
C ASN A 230 -6.96 -10.24 8.23
N PHE A 231 -7.38 -9.04 8.60
CA PHE A 231 -7.07 -7.83 7.82
C PHE A 231 -6.65 -6.66 8.68
N MET A 232 -5.92 -5.73 8.09
CA MET A 232 -5.65 -4.43 8.69
C MET A 232 -5.75 -3.35 7.62
N ILE A 233 -6.62 -2.36 7.86
CA ILE A 233 -6.80 -1.20 7.00
C ILE A 233 -6.33 0.02 7.78
N VAL A 234 -5.26 0.68 7.31
CA VAL A 234 -4.65 1.87 7.93
C VAL A 234 -4.78 3.03 6.97
N ASP A 235 -5.68 3.97 7.30
CA ASP A 235 -6.01 5.13 6.46
C ASP A 235 -6.38 4.74 4.99
N GLY A 236 -6.94 3.55 4.79
CA GLY A 236 -7.23 2.94 3.49
C GLY A 236 -8.71 2.65 3.27
N VAL A 237 -9.08 2.26 2.05
CA VAL A 237 -10.47 2.01 1.68
C VAL A 237 -10.67 0.61 1.11
N ALA A 238 -11.68 -0.09 1.61
CA ALA A 238 -12.23 -1.31 1.00
C ALA A 238 -13.71 -1.09 0.69
N ASP A 239 -14.14 -1.30 -0.56
CA ASP A 239 -15.53 -1.01 -0.96
C ASP A 239 -16.00 -1.93 -2.10
N SER A 240 -17.27 -1.82 -2.47
CA SER A 240 -17.85 -2.35 -3.72
C SER A 240 -17.55 -3.84 -3.92
N GLY A 241 -17.77 -4.64 -2.88
CA GLY A 241 -17.64 -6.09 -2.93
C GLY A 241 -16.20 -6.62 -2.85
N ALA A 242 -15.22 -5.84 -2.39
CA ALA A 242 -13.86 -6.33 -2.20
C ALA A 242 -13.80 -7.51 -1.20
N ILE A 243 -13.02 -8.54 -1.53
CA ILE A 243 -12.83 -9.73 -0.68
C ILE A 243 -11.38 -9.79 -0.23
N LEU A 244 -11.16 -9.74 1.09
CA LEU A 244 -9.83 -9.62 1.68
C LEU A 244 -9.56 -10.79 2.64
N ARG A 245 -8.42 -11.47 2.46
CA ARG A 245 -7.92 -12.54 3.34
C ARG A 245 -6.45 -12.29 3.65
N ASN A 246 -6.06 -12.27 4.93
CA ASN A 246 -4.64 -12.02 5.30
C ASN A 246 -4.08 -10.79 4.58
N THR A 247 -4.78 -9.65 4.63
CA THR A 247 -4.52 -8.49 3.77
C THR A 247 -4.28 -7.20 4.55
N PHE A 248 -3.24 -6.47 4.16
CA PHE A 248 -2.93 -5.13 4.67
C PHE A 248 -3.25 -4.06 3.62
N VAL A 249 -4.01 -3.03 3.99
CA VAL A 249 -4.34 -1.88 3.13
C VAL A 249 -3.87 -0.60 3.82
N GLY A 250 -2.79 -0.01 3.30
CA GLY A 250 -2.13 1.15 3.87
C GLY A 250 -2.67 2.50 3.37
N GLN A 251 -1.94 3.57 3.70
CA GLN A 251 -2.45 4.93 3.66
C GLN A 251 -2.87 5.40 2.26
N GLY A 252 -4.15 5.73 2.09
CA GLY A 252 -4.73 6.17 0.83
C GLY A 252 -4.81 5.07 -0.23
N ALA A 253 -4.53 3.81 0.10
CA ALA A 253 -4.78 2.68 -0.79
C ALA A 253 -6.29 2.39 -0.89
N ILE A 254 -6.74 1.94 -2.07
CA ILE A 254 -8.16 1.65 -2.35
C ILE A 254 -8.26 0.28 -3.03
N LEU A 255 -9.06 -0.62 -2.44
CA LEU A 255 -9.43 -1.91 -3.01
C LEU A 255 -10.95 -1.93 -3.21
N GLU A 256 -11.41 -2.03 -4.46
CA GLU A 256 -12.84 -1.92 -4.77
C GLU A 256 -13.28 -2.74 -5.99
N LYS A 257 -14.57 -2.67 -6.32
CA LYS A 257 -15.20 -3.26 -7.52
C LYS A 257 -14.89 -4.75 -7.67
N GLY A 258 -15.12 -5.50 -6.60
CA GLY A 258 -14.95 -6.95 -6.56
C GLY A 258 -13.50 -7.42 -6.63
N PHE A 259 -12.52 -6.56 -6.34
CA PHE A 259 -11.12 -6.98 -6.24
C PHE A 259 -10.95 -7.99 -5.11
N THR A 260 -10.22 -9.08 -5.39
CA THR A 260 -9.94 -10.13 -4.41
C THR A 260 -8.47 -10.13 -4.04
N ALA A 261 -8.16 -10.16 -2.75
CA ALA A 261 -6.81 -10.21 -2.25
C ALA A 261 -6.66 -11.31 -1.21
N HIS A 262 -5.63 -12.12 -1.37
CA HIS A 262 -5.18 -13.00 -0.30
C HIS A 262 -3.66 -12.96 -0.10
N ASP A 263 -3.23 -12.99 1.15
CA ASP A 263 -1.81 -12.97 1.55
C ASP A 263 -1.04 -11.80 0.91
N SER A 264 -1.66 -10.63 0.85
CA SER A 264 -1.18 -9.50 0.05
C SER A 264 -1.17 -8.20 0.85
N VAL A 265 -0.22 -7.32 0.52
CA VAL A 265 -0.05 -6.03 1.19
C VAL A 265 -0.05 -4.90 0.17
N PHE A 266 -0.77 -3.82 0.47
CA PHE A 266 -0.95 -2.67 -0.42
C PHE A 266 -0.57 -1.38 0.30
N PHE A 267 0.48 -0.71 -0.17
CA PHE A 267 1.02 0.51 0.46
C PHE A 267 0.55 1.78 -0.26
N ALA A 268 1.08 2.92 0.20
CA ALA A 268 0.54 4.25 -0.04
C ALA A 268 -0.01 4.49 -1.45
N ASN A 269 -1.26 4.96 -1.51
CA ASN A 269 -1.93 5.36 -2.75
C ASN A 269 -2.07 4.27 -3.83
N SER A 270 -1.92 2.99 -3.49
CA SER A 270 -2.25 1.89 -4.41
C SER A 270 -3.75 1.87 -4.76
N SER A 271 -4.11 1.39 -5.94
CA SER A 271 -5.51 1.36 -6.40
C SER A 271 -5.78 0.06 -7.16
N MET A 272 -6.65 -0.77 -6.61
CA MET A 272 -6.90 -2.13 -7.09
C MET A 272 -8.40 -2.35 -7.33
N GLU A 273 -8.75 -2.68 -8.57
CA GLU A 273 -10.11 -2.92 -9.02
C GLU A 273 -10.17 -4.15 -9.93
N ASN A 274 -11.31 -4.85 -9.96
CA ASN A 274 -11.68 -5.80 -11.01
C ASN A 274 -10.72 -7.00 -11.24
N GLY A 275 -9.82 -7.31 -10.31
CA GLY A 275 -8.77 -8.32 -10.46
C GLY A 275 -8.45 -9.04 -9.17
N GLU A 276 -7.36 -9.80 -9.20
CA GLU A 276 -6.92 -10.65 -8.09
C GLU A 276 -5.46 -10.37 -7.73
N ALA A 277 -5.18 -10.36 -6.42
CA ALA A 277 -3.84 -10.37 -5.85
C ALA A 277 -3.65 -11.58 -4.94
N CYS A 278 -2.52 -12.26 -5.12
CA CYS A 278 -2.13 -13.46 -4.39
C CYS A 278 -0.66 -13.36 -3.99
N ALA A 279 -0.31 -13.46 -2.71
CA ALA A 279 1.08 -13.34 -2.26
C ALA A 279 1.77 -12.07 -2.82
N LEU A 280 1.03 -10.96 -2.93
CA LEU A 280 1.50 -9.75 -3.59
C LEU A 280 2.10 -8.77 -2.58
N PHE A 281 3.31 -8.29 -2.87
CA PHE A 281 3.82 -7.07 -2.25
C PHE A 281 3.59 -5.89 -3.20
N ALA A 282 2.55 -5.11 -2.94
CA ALA A 282 2.24 -3.89 -3.68
C ALA A 282 2.74 -2.65 -2.92
N GLY A 283 3.96 -2.22 -3.24
CA GLY A 283 4.54 -0.96 -2.80
C GLY A 283 3.75 0.26 -3.30
N PRO A 284 4.13 1.48 -2.88
CA PRO A 284 3.37 2.70 -3.14
C PRO A 284 3.00 2.89 -4.61
N TYR A 285 1.82 3.45 -4.86
CA TYR A 285 1.32 3.83 -6.19
C TYR A 285 1.18 2.67 -7.19
N SER A 286 0.97 1.45 -6.70
CA SER A 286 0.70 0.30 -7.55
C SER A 286 -0.77 0.25 -7.96
N VAL A 287 -1.02 0.12 -9.27
CA VAL A 287 -2.36 0.28 -9.84
C VAL A 287 -2.73 -0.89 -10.76
N SER A 288 -3.94 -1.42 -10.56
CA SER A 288 -4.66 -2.29 -11.48
C SER A 288 -6.14 -1.91 -11.46
N MET A 289 -6.72 -1.51 -12.60
CA MET A 289 -8.12 -1.03 -12.66
C MET A 289 -9.05 -1.91 -13.50
N HIS A 290 -8.49 -2.64 -14.47
CA HIS A 290 -9.28 -3.33 -15.48
C HIS A 290 -9.48 -4.80 -15.15
N LYS A 291 -10.52 -5.40 -15.74
CA LYS A 291 -10.85 -6.81 -15.54
C LYS A 291 -9.74 -7.76 -16.02
N SER A 292 -9.75 -8.94 -15.40
CA SER A 292 -8.92 -10.12 -15.71
C SER A 292 -7.43 -9.98 -15.38
N THR A 293 -7.07 -9.06 -14.47
CA THR A 293 -5.68 -8.97 -13.96
C THR A 293 -5.46 -9.94 -12.81
N LEU A 294 -4.39 -10.74 -12.90
CA LEU A 294 -3.84 -11.55 -11.80
C LEU A 294 -2.42 -11.07 -11.49
N LEU A 295 -2.22 -10.58 -10.26
CA LEU A 295 -0.91 -10.21 -9.72
C LEU A 295 -0.56 -11.22 -8.63
N ILE A 296 0.46 -12.05 -8.89
CA ILE A 296 0.77 -13.17 -8.00
C ILE A 296 2.26 -13.22 -7.68
N GLY A 297 2.62 -13.56 -6.45
CA GLY A 297 3.98 -13.96 -6.05
C GLY A 297 5.08 -12.97 -6.45
N CYS A 298 4.81 -11.67 -6.39
CA CYS A 298 5.79 -10.68 -6.83
C CYS A 298 5.81 -9.41 -5.96
N MET A 299 6.94 -8.71 -6.06
CA MET A 299 7.13 -7.39 -5.48
C MET A 299 7.03 -6.36 -6.60
N LEU A 300 6.20 -5.34 -6.39
CA LEU A 300 6.03 -4.24 -7.31
C LEU A 300 5.86 -2.91 -6.58
N SER A 301 6.16 -1.81 -7.26
CA SER A 301 6.03 -0.45 -6.74
C SER A 301 5.82 0.51 -7.91
N PHE A 302 4.97 1.52 -7.79
CA PHE A 302 4.60 2.44 -8.87
C PHE A 302 4.07 1.74 -10.14
N MET A 303 3.63 0.49 -9.99
CA MET A 303 3.23 -0.36 -11.10
C MET A 303 1.97 0.21 -11.79
N ASN A 304 1.91 0.07 -13.11
CA ASN A 304 0.64 0.18 -13.82
C ASN A 304 0.36 -1.11 -14.60
N ALA A 305 -0.58 -1.90 -14.10
CA ALA A 305 -1.01 -3.14 -14.73
C ALA A 305 -2.03 -2.86 -15.84
N GLY A 306 -1.66 -3.16 -17.08
CA GLY A 306 -2.59 -3.18 -18.21
C GLY A 306 -3.70 -4.22 -18.03
N SER A 307 -4.82 -4.05 -18.72
CA SER A 307 -5.94 -4.99 -18.64
C SER A 307 -5.52 -6.41 -19.04
N GLY A 308 -5.97 -7.43 -18.29
CA GLY A 308 -5.60 -8.80 -18.60
C GLY A 308 -4.13 -9.13 -18.33
N THR A 309 -3.44 -8.33 -17.50
CA THR A 309 -2.09 -8.67 -17.04
C THR A 309 -2.16 -9.95 -16.24
N ASN A 310 -1.35 -10.94 -16.60
CA ASN A 310 -1.35 -12.23 -15.94
C ASN A 310 0.09 -12.66 -15.61
N GLN A 311 0.24 -13.34 -14.49
CA GLN A 311 1.52 -13.79 -13.98
C GLN A 311 1.38 -15.24 -13.52
N SER A 312 2.47 -16.00 -13.61
CA SER A 312 2.50 -17.38 -13.12
C SER A 312 3.78 -17.62 -12.33
N ASN A 313 3.62 -18.13 -11.12
CA ASN A 313 4.72 -18.60 -10.27
C ASN A 313 4.86 -20.12 -10.20
N HIS A 314 3.95 -20.85 -10.84
CA HIS A 314 3.90 -22.29 -10.74
C HIS A 314 4.90 -22.96 -11.68
N MET A 315 5.72 -23.87 -11.14
CA MET A 315 6.44 -24.86 -11.94
C MET A 315 5.61 -26.14 -11.93
N TYR A 316 5.07 -26.54 -13.09
CA TYR A 316 4.02 -27.57 -13.24
C TYR A 316 4.03 -28.74 -12.25
N LYS A 317 5.20 -29.37 -11.99
CA LYS A 317 5.33 -30.53 -11.08
C LYS A 317 5.74 -30.22 -9.64
N LEU A 318 6.24 -29.00 -9.37
CA LEU A 318 6.88 -28.64 -8.11
C LEU A 318 6.10 -27.60 -7.30
N GLY A 319 5.00 -27.07 -7.82
CA GLY A 319 4.18 -26.09 -7.12
C GLY A 319 4.57 -24.64 -7.40
N PRO A 320 4.09 -23.70 -6.57
CA PRO A 320 4.42 -22.27 -6.65
C PRO A 320 5.83 -22.02 -6.08
N VAL A 321 6.86 -22.27 -6.88
CA VAL A 321 8.27 -22.15 -6.45
C VAL A 321 8.93 -20.85 -6.90
N HIS A 322 8.30 -20.10 -7.81
CA HIS A 322 8.86 -18.87 -8.35
C HIS A 322 8.28 -17.65 -7.65
N TRP A 323 9.07 -16.60 -7.60
CA TRP A 323 8.58 -15.26 -7.29
C TRP A 323 9.32 -14.26 -8.18
N GLY A 324 8.75 -13.08 -8.34
CA GLY A 324 9.30 -12.06 -9.25
C GLY A 324 9.51 -10.70 -8.59
N ILE A 325 10.36 -9.89 -9.20
CA ILE A 325 10.50 -8.48 -8.85
C ILE A 325 10.22 -7.66 -10.11
N LEU A 326 9.14 -6.89 -10.09
CA LEU A 326 8.89 -5.85 -11.07
C LEU A 326 9.28 -4.54 -10.38
N GLU A 327 10.46 -4.03 -10.70
CA GLU A 327 10.98 -2.87 -9.98
C GLU A 327 10.13 -1.62 -10.24
N ARG A 328 10.45 -0.56 -9.51
CA ARG A 328 9.71 0.70 -9.48
C ARG A 328 9.26 1.16 -10.87
N GLY A 329 7.96 1.41 -11.03
CA GLY A 329 7.39 2.06 -12.20
C GLY A 329 7.24 1.17 -13.43
N VAL A 330 7.44 -0.14 -13.29
CA VAL A 330 7.17 -1.09 -14.36
C VAL A 330 5.71 -0.98 -14.82
N LYS A 331 5.49 -1.16 -16.11
CA LYS A 331 4.17 -1.15 -16.73
C LYS A 331 3.99 -2.41 -17.55
N THR A 332 2.76 -2.89 -17.65
CA THR A 332 2.39 -3.93 -18.61
C THR A 332 1.41 -3.36 -19.62
N SER A 333 1.55 -3.77 -20.89
CA SER A 333 0.47 -3.59 -21.85
C SER A 333 -0.67 -4.54 -21.55
N SER A 334 -1.82 -4.30 -22.17
CA SER A 334 -2.93 -5.25 -22.13
C SER A 334 -2.47 -6.65 -22.57
N PHE A 335 -3.01 -7.68 -21.91
CA PHE A 335 -2.73 -9.10 -22.15
C PHE A 335 -1.25 -9.51 -22.03
N SER A 336 -0.46 -8.77 -21.24
CA SER A 336 0.90 -9.19 -20.92
C SER A 336 0.89 -10.42 -20.01
N TYR A 337 1.75 -11.39 -20.29
CA TYR A 337 1.95 -12.58 -19.47
C TYR A 337 3.41 -12.67 -19.01
N ILE A 338 3.63 -12.89 -17.71
CA ILE A 338 4.98 -13.02 -17.14
C ILE A 338 5.09 -14.31 -16.33
N MET A 339 5.99 -15.20 -16.76
CA MET A 339 6.45 -16.31 -15.94
C MET A 339 7.46 -15.80 -14.90
N LEU A 340 7.09 -15.85 -13.62
CA LEU A 340 7.90 -15.36 -12.50
C LEU A 340 9.17 -16.20 -12.29
N GLY A 341 10.10 -15.73 -11.47
CA GLY A 341 11.54 -15.92 -11.66
C GLY A 341 12.16 -14.83 -12.54
N ALA A 342 11.30 -13.94 -13.06
CA ALA A 342 11.69 -12.76 -13.80
C ALA A 342 12.03 -11.59 -12.87
N LYS A 343 12.97 -10.76 -13.33
CA LYS A 343 13.31 -9.48 -12.71
C LYS A 343 13.23 -8.38 -13.76
N VAL A 344 12.27 -7.47 -13.63
CA VAL A 344 12.04 -6.40 -14.61
C VAL A 344 12.63 -5.09 -14.10
N GLY A 345 13.50 -4.48 -14.91
CA GLY A 345 14.19 -3.23 -14.58
C GLY A 345 13.24 -2.04 -14.39
N PRO A 346 13.65 -1.00 -13.63
CA PRO A 346 12.75 0.07 -13.23
C PRO A 346 12.25 0.84 -14.44
N PHE A 347 11.01 1.31 -14.35
CA PHE A 347 10.31 2.10 -15.36
C PHE A 347 10.29 1.45 -16.75
N SER A 348 10.32 0.11 -16.82
CA SER A 348 10.25 -0.63 -18.09
C SER A 348 8.81 -0.98 -18.46
N LEU A 349 8.54 -1.12 -19.76
CA LEU A 349 7.26 -1.55 -20.31
C LEU A 349 7.35 -3.00 -20.80
N VAL A 350 6.48 -3.85 -20.28
CA VAL A 350 6.36 -5.27 -20.64
C VAL A 350 5.20 -5.46 -21.60
N MET A 351 5.45 -6.14 -22.72
CA MET A 351 4.47 -6.35 -23.79
C MET A 351 4.49 -7.79 -24.28
N GLY A 352 3.33 -8.43 -24.27
CA GLY A 352 3.16 -9.80 -24.78
C GLY A 352 3.54 -10.87 -23.76
N SER A 353 3.94 -12.05 -24.24
CA SER A 353 4.16 -13.24 -23.39
C SER A 353 5.63 -13.50 -23.11
N HIS A 354 6.00 -13.60 -21.84
CA HIS A 354 7.37 -13.82 -21.36
C HIS A 354 7.43 -15.10 -20.53
N LYS A 355 8.03 -16.17 -21.07
CA LYS A 355 8.03 -17.52 -20.48
C LYS A 355 9.39 -17.97 -19.94
N ASN A 356 10.46 -17.22 -20.22
CA ASN A 356 11.84 -17.64 -19.95
C ASN A 356 12.52 -16.85 -18.83
N HIS A 357 11.76 -16.43 -17.81
CA HIS A 357 12.29 -15.77 -16.60
C HIS A 357 13.31 -14.64 -16.87
N PRO A 358 12.96 -13.60 -17.67
CA PRO A 358 13.92 -12.57 -18.06
C PRO A 358 14.41 -11.75 -16.86
N ASP A 359 15.71 -11.45 -16.82
CA ASP A 359 16.29 -10.46 -15.89
C ASP A 359 16.83 -9.25 -16.65
N SER A 360 16.04 -8.18 -16.66
CA SER A 360 16.34 -6.89 -17.30
C SER A 360 16.75 -5.81 -16.30
N SER A 361 17.09 -6.17 -15.06
CA SER A 361 17.35 -5.18 -13.99
C SER A 361 18.55 -4.26 -14.25
N GLU A 362 19.48 -4.70 -15.09
CA GLU A 362 20.63 -3.92 -15.57
C GLU A 362 20.30 -3.00 -16.76
N PHE A 363 19.08 -3.06 -17.32
CA PHE A 363 18.64 -2.23 -18.44
C PHE A 363 17.38 -1.44 -18.04
N PRO A 364 17.52 -0.35 -17.25
CA PRO A 364 16.37 0.43 -16.82
C PRO A 364 15.68 1.10 -18.03
N PHE A 365 14.41 1.47 -17.88
CA PHE A 365 13.64 2.16 -18.93
C PHE A 365 13.51 1.36 -20.25
N SER A 366 13.47 0.04 -20.16
CA SER A 366 13.43 -0.83 -21.34
C SER A 366 12.01 -1.06 -21.86
N TYR A 367 11.90 -1.38 -23.16
CA TYR A 367 10.73 -2.11 -23.68
C TYR A 367 11.09 -3.59 -23.74
N LEU A 368 10.23 -4.44 -23.19
CA LEU A 368 10.32 -5.89 -23.24
C LEU A 368 9.21 -6.40 -24.14
N PHE A 369 9.57 -7.12 -25.21
CA PHE A 369 8.65 -7.73 -26.16
C PHE A 369 8.72 -9.24 -26.07
N GLY A 370 7.60 -9.88 -25.78
CA GLY A 370 7.44 -11.33 -25.88
C GLY A 370 7.27 -11.75 -27.35
N ASP A 371 8.08 -12.68 -27.82
CA ASP A 371 7.87 -13.31 -29.13
C ASP A 371 6.84 -14.44 -29.07
N ASP A 372 6.44 -14.97 -30.23
CA ASP A 372 5.41 -16.03 -30.33
C ASP A 372 5.76 -17.31 -29.55
N LYS A 373 7.06 -17.52 -29.25
CA LYS A 373 7.55 -18.66 -28.47
C LYS A 373 7.70 -18.34 -26.98
N GLY A 374 7.43 -17.10 -26.57
CA GLY A 374 7.53 -16.62 -25.21
C GLY A 374 8.94 -16.18 -24.79
N ALA A 375 9.87 -15.99 -25.73
CA ALA A 375 11.18 -15.42 -25.39
C ALA A 375 11.11 -13.88 -25.39
N THR A 376 11.93 -13.27 -24.54
CA THR A 376 11.90 -11.82 -24.31
C THR A 376 12.96 -11.11 -25.15
N THR A 377 12.54 -10.21 -26.04
CA THR A 377 13.42 -9.25 -26.70
C THR A 377 13.42 -7.93 -25.93
N VAL A 378 14.60 -7.38 -25.66
CA VAL A 378 14.73 -6.13 -24.89
C VAL A 378 15.26 -5.00 -25.78
N VAL A 379 14.66 -3.83 -25.62
CA VAL A 379 15.07 -2.58 -26.27
C VAL A 379 15.32 -1.56 -25.16
N PRO A 380 16.58 -1.38 -24.73
CA PRO A 380 16.92 -0.50 -23.62
C PRO A 380 16.63 0.98 -23.91
N ALA A 381 16.51 1.78 -22.85
CA ALA A 381 16.30 3.23 -22.85
C ALA A 381 15.00 3.76 -23.49
N MET A 382 14.19 2.91 -24.12
CA MET A 382 13.02 3.33 -24.89
C MET A 382 11.97 4.10 -24.09
N MET A 383 11.76 3.76 -22.81
CA MET A 383 10.78 4.44 -21.95
C MET A 383 11.16 5.90 -21.64
N LEU A 384 12.43 6.28 -21.74
CA LEU A 384 12.89 7.65 -21.46
C LEU A 384 12.32 8.69 -22.43
N ARG A 385 11.94 8.26 -23.64
CA ARG A 385 11.29 9.14 -24.61
C ARG A 385 9.78 9.27 -24.42
N SER A 386 9.20 8.48 -23.52
CA SER A 386 7.74 8.44 -23.37
C SER A 386 7.22 9.68 -22.66
N CYS A 387 6.36 10.45 -23.32
CA CYS A 387 5.64 11.55 -22.68
C CYS A 387 4.71 11.08 -21.55
N GLY A 388 4.29 9.81 -21.59
CA GLY A 388 3.51 9.16 -20.54
C GLY A 388 4.29 8.96 -19.23
N LEU A 389 5.59 8.70 -19.30
CA LEU A 389 6.43 8.50 -18.12
C LEU A 389 6.58 9.80 -17.31
N LEU A 390 6.97 10.92 -17.95
CA LEU A 390 7.06 12.22 -17.27
C LEU A 390 5.71 12.71 -16.74
N ARG A 391 4.61 12.36 -17.43
CA ARG A 391 3.27 12.70 -16.96
C ARG A 391 2.95 11.97 -15.65
N ASP A 392 3.36 10.72 -15.52
CA ASP A 392 3.09 9.93 -14.32
C ASP A 392 3.92 10.43 -13.13
N GLU A 393 5.20 10.76 -13.36
CA GLU A 393 6.08 11.43 -12.37
C GLU A 393 5.43 12.66 -11.74
N LYS A 394 4.89 13.56 -12.59
CA LYS A 394 4.21 14.78 -12.13
C LYS A 394 2.88 14.50 -11.45
N LYS A 395 2.21 13.40 -11.81
CA LYS A 395 0.89 13.05 -11.26
C LYS A 395 0.97 12.48 -9.86
N TRP A 396 1.97 11.66 -9.53
CA TRP A 396 2.00 10.96 -8.25
C TRP A 396 1.91 11.91 -7.03
N PRO A 397 2.75 12.95 -6.89
CA PRO A 397 2.67 13.87 -5.75
C PRO A 397 1.32 14.58 -5.65
N THR A 398 0.75 15.00 -6.80
CA THR A 398 -0.53 15.70 -6.85
C THR A 398 -1.73 14.82 -6.46
N ARG A 399 -1.57 13.50 -6.56
CA ARG A 399 -2.60 12.50 -6.29
C ARG A 399 -2.47 11.88 -4.90
N ASP A 400 -1.48 12.30 -4.11
CA ASP A 400 -1.26 11.76 -2.78
C ASP A 400 -2.45 12.09 -1.87
N ARG A 401 -3.27 11.08 -1.57
CA ARG A 401 -4.48 11.21 -0.75
C ARG A 401 -4.13 11.54 0.71
N ARG A 402 -2.92 11.22 1.15
CA ARG A 402 -2.43 11.42 2.52
C ARG A 402 -2.26 12.90 2.86
N LEU A 403 -1.79 13.69 1.89
CA LEU A 403 -1.60 15.14 2.03
C LEU A 403 -2.92 15.87 2.33
N LYS A 404 -4.02 15.44 1.69
CA LYS A 404 -5.35 16.05 1.88
C LYS A 404 -5.89 15.91 3.31
N ARG A 405 -5.33 14.98 4.08
CA ARG A 405 -5.74 14.63 5.44
C ARG A 405 -4.69 14.97 6.49
N LYS A 406 -3.54 15.55 6.10
CA LYS A 406 -2.41 15.92 6.98
C LYS A 406 -1.93 14.75 7.86
N LEU A 407 -1.88 13.55 7.27
CA LEU A 407 -1.42 12.35 7.97
C LEU A 407 0.08 12.42 8.26
N ARG A 408 0.52 11.75 9.34
CA ARG A 408 1.90 11.27 9.45
C ARG A 408 2.16 10.31 8.27
N MET A 409 3.26 10.51 7.57
CA MET A 409 3.62 9.68 6.42
C MET A 409 4.32 8.42 6.93
N LEU A 410 3.59 7.31 7.02
CA LEU A 410 4.19 6.01 7.37
C LEU A 410 5.12 5.54 6.25
N ASP A 411 4.65 5.66 5.00
CA ASP A 411 5.45 5.36 3.81
C ASP A 411 6.25 6.58 3.36
N ARG A 412 7.58 6.45 3.37
CA ARG A 412 8.50 7.45 2.81
C ARG A 412 8.64 7.20 1.31
N VAL A 413 8.31 8.21 0.49
CA VAL A 413 8.16 8.01 -0.95
C VAL A 413 8.91 9.08 -1.72
N HIS A 414 9.99 8.69 -2.40
CA HIS A 414 10.61 9.53 -3.41
C HIS A 414 9.87 9.34 -4.75
N PHE A 415 9.68 10.40 -5.53
CA PHE A 415 8.88 10.36 -6.77
C PHE A 415 9.70 10.40 -8.06
N ALA A 416 10.87 11.01 -8.01
CA ALA A 416 11.68 11.30 -9.18
C ALA A 416 12.00 10.03 -10.00
N VAL A 417 11.83 10.12 -11.32
CA VAL A 417 12.11 9.04 -12.27
C VAL A 417 13.60 8.93 -12.51
N LEU A 418 14.27 10.05 -12.80
CA LEU A 418 15.73 10.16 -12.81
C LEU A 418 16.19 10.50 -11.39
N ASN A 419 16.94 9.57 -10.80
CA ASN A 419 17.36 9.59 -9.40
C ASN A 419 18.68 8.82 -9.25
N PRO A 420 19.35 8.85 -8.09
CA PRO A 420 20.67 8.24 -7.93
C PRO A 420 20.71 6.75 -8.29
N MET A 421 19.69 5.99 -7.89
CA MET A 421 19.59 4.55 -8.21
C MET A 421 19.46 4.30 -9.72
N THR A 422 18.54 4.99 -10.39
CA THR A 422 18.31 4.78 -11.83
C THR A 422 19.46 5.28 -12.68
N VAL A 423 20.07 6.41 -12.32
CA VAL A 423 21.22 6.98 -13.04
C VAL A 423 22.49 6.14 -12.80
N ALA A 424 22.70 5.61 -11.60
CA ALA A 424 23.76 4.62 -11.35
C ALA A 424 23.63 3.44 -12.31
N ARG A 425 22.43 2.87 -12.43
CA ARG A 425 22.16 1.76 -13.34
C ARG A 425 22.30 2.14 -14.81
N ILE A 426 21.98 3.37 -15.20
CA ILE A 426 22.22 3.85 -16.57
C ILE A 426 23.73 3.87 -16.85
N LEU A 427 24.55 4.37 -15.92
CA LEU A 427 26.01 4.37 -16.06
C LEU A 427 26.55 2.95 -16.22
N ASP A 428 26.14 2.03 -15.34
CA ASP A 428 26.56 0.62 -15.40
C ASP A 428 26.05 -0.06 -16.69
N ALA A 429 24.84 0.28 -17.14
CA ALA A 429 24.26 -0.23 -18.38
C ALA A 429 25.07 0.20 -19.61
N ILE A 430 25.58 1.44 -19.66
CA ILE A 430 26.40 1.91 -20.79
C ILE A 430 27.65 1.04 -20.93
N ASP A 431 28.35 0.76 -19.82
CA ASP A 431 29.55 -0.09 -19.83
C ASP A 431 29.21 -1.52 -20.25
N LEU A 432 28.16 -2.11 -19.67
CA LEU A 432 27.68 -3.44 -20.05
C LEU A 432 27.28 -3.51 -21.55
N MET A 433 26.60 -2.48 -22.06
CA MET A 433 26.21 -2.43 -23.47
C MET A 433 27.42 -2.38 -24.40
N ARG A 434 28.48 -1.63 -24.05
CA ARG A 434 29.74 -1.62 -24.81
C ARG A 434 30.38 -3.00 -24.85
N GLU A 435 30.39 -3.72 -23.73
CA GLU A 435 30.88 -5.11 -23.68
C GLU A 435 30.03 -6.06 -24.54
N LEU A 436 28.70 -5.99 -24.42
CA LEU A 436 27.78 -6.84 -25.17
C LEU A 436 27.86 -6.58 -26.67
N GLN A 437 28.10 -5.32 -27.08
CA GLN A 437 28.36 -4.97 -28.47
C GLN A 437 29.61 -5.64 -29.04
N ILE A 438 30.57 -6.11 -28.24
CA ILE A 438 31.75 -6.81 -28.77
C ILE A 438 31.45 -8.30 -29.00
N LYS A 439 30.52 -8.88 -28.24
CA LYS A 439 30.18 -10.31 -28.34
C LYS A 439 29.59 -10.67 -29.72
N PRO A 440 29.91 -11.86 -30.26
CA PRO A 440 29.25 -12.34 -31.48
C PRO A 440 27.75 -12.49 -31.22
N ALA A 441 26.95 -12.11 -32.21
CA ALA A 441 25.53 -12.46 -32.22
C ALA A 441 25.39 -13.92 -32.67
N ASP A 442 24.34 -14.58 -32.19
CA ASP A 442 23.97 -15.90 -32.67
C ASP A 442 23.42 -15.83 -34.11
N ASP A 443 23.20 -16.98 -34.75
CA ASP A 443 22.76 -17.08 -36.15
C ASP A 443 21.46 -16.31 -36.46
N ASP A 444 20.62 -16.08 -35.46
CA ASP A 444 19.38 -15.30 -35.55
C ASP A 444 19.58 -13.78 -35.38
N GLY A 445 20.84 -13.33 -35.28
CA GLY A 445 21.21 -11.92 -35.16
C GLY A 445 20.97 -11.32 -33.76
N PHE A 446 20.73 -12.16 -32.75
CA PHE A 446 20.53 -11.73 -31.37
C PHE A 446 21.74 -12.05 -30.49
N ILE A 447 21.97 -11.19 -29.51
CA ILE A 447 22.88 -11.42 -28.38
C ILE A 447 22.01 -11.91 -27.21
N ARG A 448 22.29 -13.12 -26.70
CA ARG A 448 21.55 -13.71 -25.57
C ARG A 448 22.22 -13.34 -24.25
N TYR A 449 21.43 -12.83 -23.30
CA TYR A 449 21.93 -12.42 -21.98
C TYR A 449 20.82 -12.54 -20.94
N LYS A 450 21.07 -13.25 -19.83
CA LYS A 450 20.14 -13.40 -18.68
C LYS A 450 18.66 -13.67 -19.07
N GLY A 451 18.43 -14.64 -19.96
CA GLY A 451 17.08 -15.01 -20.42
C GLY A 451 16.46 -14.06 -21.44
N MET A 452 17.22 -13.09 -21.94
CA MET A 452 16.80 -12.06 -22.89
C MET A 452 17.52 -12.16 -24.23
N LYS A 453 16.91 -11.57 -25.26
CA LYS A 453 17.46 -11.35 -26.60
C LYS A 453 17.67 -9.86 -26.85
N LEU A 454 18.85 -9.48 -27.30
CA LEU A 454 19.24 -8.08 -27.57
C LEU A 454 19.72 -7.95 -29.01
N ARG A 455 19.43 -6.82 -29.68
CA ARG A 455 20.00 -6.49 -30.99
C ARG A 455 21.05 -5.41 -30.83
N ARG A 456 22.18 -5.56 -31.53
CA ARG A 456 23.30 -4.61 -31.50
C ARG A 456 22.86 -3.16 -31.81
N ALA A 457 22.03 -2.98 -32.83
CA ALA A 457 21.51 -1.67 -33.20
C ALA A 457 20.69 -1.00 -32.07
N HIS A 458 19.98 -1.79 -31.26
CA HIS A 458 19.23 -1.26 -30.11
C HIS A 458 20.17 -0.83 -28.98
N LEU A 459 21.26 -1.57 -28.74
CA LEU A 459 22.27 -1.21 -27.73
C LEU A 459 22.96 0.12 -28.09
N GLN A 460 23.35 0.28 -29.35
CA GLN A 460 23.97 1.52 -29.86
C GLN A 460 23.03 2.73 -29.72
N ARG A 461 21.75 2.56 -30.05
CA ARG A 461 20.76 3.62 -29.89
C ARG A 461 20.51 3.95 -28.41
N ALA A 462 20.46 2.93 -27.56
CA ALA A 462 20.24 3.11 -26.13
C ALA A 462 21.38 3.88 -25.45
N GLU A 463 22.63 3.66 -25.85
CA GLU A 463 23.78 4.40 -25.33
C GLU A 463 23.64 5.92 -25.52
N ILE A 464 23.11 6.35 -26.68
CA ILE A 464 22.85 7.78 -26.97
C ILE A 464 21.77 8.33 -26.03
N ILE A 465 20.62 7.64 -25.94
CA ILE A 465 19.46 8.09 -25.14
C ILE A 465 19.81 8.12 -23.65
N TYR A 466 20.53 7.12 -23.16
CA TYR A 466 21.04 7.09 -21.80
C TYR A 466 22.01 8.24 -21.53
N GLY A 467 22.87 8.58 -22.49
CA GLY A 467 23.75 9.73 -22.35
C GLY A 467 23.00 11.06 -22.24
N GLU A 468 21.95 11.25 -23.03
CA GLU A 468 21.07 12.42 -22.93
C GLU A 468 20.31 12.46 -21.60
N ALA A 469 19.87 11.31 -21.09
CA ALA A 469 19.23 11.19 -19.78
C ALA A 469 20.18 11.53 -18.62
N ILE A 470 21.45 11.11 -18.69
CA ILE A 470 22.48 11.53 -17.73
C ILE A 470 22.66 13.05 -17.78
N CYS A 471 22.81 13.64 -18.98
CA CYS A 471 22.89 15.09 -19.13
C CYS A 471 21.67 15.81 -18.53
N LYS A 472 20.46 15.31 -18.80
CA LYS A 472 19.21 15.84 -18.24
C LYS A 472 19.23 15.83 -16.71
N TYR A 473 19.56 14.69 -16.11
CA TYR A 473 19.64 14.54 -14.66
C TYR A 473 20.66 15.51 -14.04
N LEU A 474 21.87 15.57 -14.58
CA LEU A 474 22.94 16.45 -14.08
C LEU A 474 22.57 17.93 -14.23
N TYR A 475 21.97 18.32 -15.36
CA TYR A 475 21.51 19.68 -15.59
C TYR A 475 20.39 20.09 -14.63
N GLU A 476 19.45 19.19 -14.31
CA GLU A 476 18.38 19.48 -13.34
C GLU A 476 18.87 19.60 -11.89
N ARG A 477 19.92 18.86 -11.50
CA ARG A 477 20.43 18.87 -10.12
C ARG A 477 21.52 19.90 -9.86
N ILE A 478 22.39 20.13 -10.84
CA ILE A 478 23.55 21.02 -10.69
C ILE A 478 23.35 22.31 -11.49
N GLY A 479 22.77 22.22 -12.68
CA GLY A 479 22.64 23.35 -13.60
C GLY A 479 23.99 23.94 -13.98
N GLU A 480 24.11 25.26 -13.87
CA GLU A 480 25.36 25.99 -14.15
C GLU A 480 26.33 26.04 -12.96
N ASN A 481 25.88 25.63 -11.77
CA ASN A 481 26.67 25.68 -10.54
C ASN A 481 27.93 24.81 -10.62
N ASP A 482 28.91 25.09 -9.78
CA ASP A 482 30.13 24.30 -9.71
C ASP A 482 29.85 22.84 -9.33
N LEU A 483 30.64 21.94 -9.91
CA LEU A 483 30.59 20.53 -9.59
C LEU A 483 30.93 20.36 -8.10
N PRO A 484 30.14 19.59 -7.32
CA PRO A 484 30.51 19.29 -5.95
C PRO A 484 31.83 18.51 -5.93
N GLU A 485 32.67 18.81 -4.93
CA GLU A 485 33.95 18.13 -4.73
C GLU A 485 33.70 16.70 -4.24
N ALA A 486 34.40 15.74 -4.84
CA ALA A 486 34.36 14.34 -4.43
C ALA A 486 34.87 14.22 -2.99
N THR A 487 34.10 13.55 -2.15
CA THR A 487 34.41 13.28 -0.74
C THR A 487 34.87 11.84 -0.50
N SER A 488 34.65 10.94 -1.47
CA SER A 488 35.04 9.54 -1.43
C SER A 488 35.37 9.01 -2.83
N ASP A 489 36.35 8.12 -2.93
CA ASP A 489 36.64 7.35 -4.16
C ASP A 489 35.71 6.11 -4.30
N THR A 490 34.95 5.77 -3.26
CA THR A 490 34.02 4.64 -3.24
C THR A 490 32.59 5.14 -2.96
N PRO A 491 31.83 5.50 -4.02
CA PRO A 491 30.46 5.95 -3.87
C PRO A 491 29.57 4.82 -3.35
N ASP A 492 28.67 5.15 -2.42
CA ASP A 492 27.72 4.17 -1.90
C ASP A 492 26.62 3.86 -2.93
N GLU A 493 26.15 2.61 -2.94
CA GLU A 493 25.11 2.15 -3.85
C GLU A 493 23.73 2.55 -3.32
N TRP A 494 22.87 3.08 -4.19
CA TRP A 494 21.48 3.40 -3.87
C TRP A 494 20.55 2.24 -4.17
N VAL A 495 19.58 2.02 -3.28
CA VAL A 495 18.54 0.99 -3.40
C VAL A 495 17.16 1.60 -3.16
N ASP A 496 16.13 0.99 -3.75
CA ASP A 496 14.74 1.31 -3.47
C ASP A 496 14.21 0.37 -2.37
N LEU A 497 13.91 0.94 -1.20
CA LEU A 497 13.29 0.26 -0.08
C LEU A 497 11.82 0.69 0.01
N GLY A 498 10.93 -0.09 -0.61
CA GLY A 498 9.49 0.13 -0.50
C GLY A 498 8.99 1.49 -1.03
N GLY A 499 9.70 2.12 -1.96
CA GLY A 499 9.40 3.47 -2.47
C GLY A 499 10.34 4.56 -1.94
N GLN A 500 11.14 4.28 -0.91
CA GLN A 500 12.16 5.18 -0.39
C GLN A 500 13.52 4.81 -0.99
N LEU A 501 14.14 5.78 -1.67
CA LEU A 501 15.53 5.66 -2.10
C LEU A 501 16.46 5.92 -0.91
N ILE A 502 17.32 4.96 -0.60
CA ILE A 502 18.34 5.04 0.47
C ILE A 502 19.66 4.46 -0.02
N THR A 503 20.76 4.75 0.67
CA THR A 503 22.05 4.13 0.39
C THR A 503 22.16 2.75 1.06
N ARG A 504 23.08 1.90 0.58
CA ARG A 504 23.34 0.59 1.21
C ARG A 504 23.93 0.72 2.61
N SER A 505 24.71 1.76 2.91
CA SER A 505 25.17 2.01 4.28
C SER A 505 23.99 2.31 5.21
N THR A 506 23.07 3.19 4.82
CA THR A 506 21.84 3.45 5.57
C THR A 506 21.01 2.19 5.77
N LEU A 507 20.86 1.36 4.72
CA LEU A 507 20.15 0.09 4.83
C LEU A 507 20.79 -0.85 5.87
N ARG A 508 22.13 -0.92 5.95
CA ARG A 508 22.81 -1.70 6.99
C ARG A 508 22.53 -1.14 8.37
N SER A 509 22.62 0.18 8.56
CA SER A 509 22.29 0.81 9.84
C SER A 509 20.85 0.55 10.28
N VAL A 510 19.89 0.50 9.36
CA VAL A 510 18.50 0.12 9.67
C VAL A 510 18.40 -1.34 10.12
N LEU A 511 19.15 -2.26 9.50
CA LEU A 511 19.16 -3.67 9.88
C LEU A 511 19.90 -3.93 11.20
N GLU A 512 20.85 -3.06 11.56
CA GLU A 512 21.64 -3.11 12.78
C GLU A 512 21.00 -2.35 13.96
N ALA A 513 19.89 -1.63 13.73
CA ALA A 513 19.18 -0.89 14.76
C ALA A 513 18.62 -1.83 15.84
N ASP A 514 18.72 -1.40 17.10
CA ASP A 514 18.31 -2.22 18.25
C ASP A 514 16.78 -2.25 18.38
N THR A 515 16.10 -1.17 17.97
CA THR A 515 14.64 -1.03 18.11
C THR A 515 13.96 -0.61 16.81
N LEU A 516 12.67 -0.96 16.67
CA LEU A 516 11.84 -0.48 15.56
C LEU A 516 11.78 1.05 15.47
N SER A 517 11.77 1.75 16.62
CA SER A 517 11.76 3.22 16.66
C SER A 517 13.07 3.83 16.17
N GLU A 518 14.21 3.19 16.45
CA GLU A 518 15.51 3.62 15.95
C GLU A 518 15.62 3.40 14.44
N ALA A 519 15.18 2.22 13.96
CA ALA A 519 15.09 1.93 12.54
C ALA A 519 14.24 2.98 11.79
N ASP A 520 13.07 3.34 12.33
CA ASP A 520 12.18 4.36 11.75
C ASP A 520 12.85 5.75 11.74
N ALA A 521 13.56 6.13 12.81
CA ALA A 521 14.29 7.40 12.89
C ALA A 521 15.45 7.50 11.88
N ILE A 522 16.16 6.40 11.61
CA ILE A 522 17.19 6.35 10.57
C ILE A 522 16.55 6.55 9.19
N LEU A 523 15.40 5.93 8.94
CA LEU A 523 14.66 6.10 7.69
C LEU A 523 14.13 7.53 7.51
N ASP A 524 13.62 8.16 8.58
CA ASP A 524 13.21 9.57 8.57
C ASP A 524 14.37 10.49 8.21
N LYS A 525 15.49 10.33 8.91
CA LYS A 525 16.69 11.13 8.65
C LYS A 525 17.17 10.99 7.20
N ALA A 526 17.19 9.76 6.66
CA ALA A 526 17.58 9.50 5.28
C ALA A 526 16.61 10.12 4.26
N TYR A 527 15.33 10.23 4.60
CA TYR A 527 14.34 10.94 3.77
C TYR A 527 14.58 12.45 3.80
N GLU A 528 14.86 13.02 4.98
CA GLU A 528 15.14 14.46 5.16
C GLU A 528 16.45 14.91 4.52
N THR A 529 17.50 14.07 4.54
CA THR A 529 18.82 14.39 3.97
C THR A 529 19.01 14.00 2.51
N PHE A 530 17.97 13.45 1.86
CA PHE A 530 18.05 12.88 0.51
C PHE A 530 18.74 13.79 -0.50
N GLU A 531 18.38 15.08 -0.57
CA GLU A 531 18.95 16.01 -1.56
C GLU A 531 20.45 16.23 -1.36
N ALA A 532 20.90 16.33 -0.10
CA ALA A 532 22.31 16.51 0.23
C ALA A 532 23.12 15.24 -0.07
N ASP A 533 22.56 14.06 0.25
CA ASP A 533 23.19 12.78 -0.03
C ASP A 533 23.23 12.48 -1.54
N GLU A 534 22.20 12.88 -2.29
CA GLU A 534 22.18 12.82 -3.76
C GLU A 534 23.32 13.66 -4.36
N LEU A 535 23.49 14.91 -3.93
CA LEU A 535 24.57 15.77 -4.43
C LEU A 535 25.96 15.22 -4.10
N ARG A 536 26.15 14.68 -2.89
CA ARG A 536 27.40 14.00 -2.52
C ARG A 536 27.64 12.77 -3.39
N TRP A 537 26.61 11.96 -3.63
CA TRP A 537 26.72 10.79 -4.50
C TRP A 537 27.09 11.18 -5.94
N ILE A 538 26.54 12.26 -6.49
CA ILE A 538 26.96 12.77 -7.80
C ILE A 538 28.45 13.15 -7.76
N ALA A 539 28.89 13.82 -6.70
CA ALA A 539 30.28 14.20 -6.49
C ALA A 539 31.23 13.01 -6.44
N ASP A 540 30.81 11.87 -5.89
CA ASP A 540 31.66 10.69 -5.72
C ASP A 540 31.57 9.72 -6.92
N ARG A 541 30.38 9.52 -7.50
CA ARG A 541 30.12 8.48 -8.53
C ARG A 541 30.38 8.95 -9.97
N LEU A 542 30.23 10.25 -10.25
CA LEU A 542 30.23 10.76 -11.63
C LEU A 542 31.60 10.55 -12.30
N PRO A 543 31.68 9.76 -13.39
CA PRO A 543 32.95 9.52 -14.08
C PRO A 543 33.54 10.79 -14.72
N ASP A 544 34.87 10.85 -14.84
CA ASP A 544 35.61 11.99 -15.40
C ASP A 544 35.18 12.36 -16.83
N GLU A 545 34.72 11.38 -17.61
CA GLU A 545 34.17 11.65 -18.95
C GLU A 545 32.94 12.56 -18.90
N TRP A 546 32.06 12.40 -17.91
CA TRP A 546 30.85 13.20 -17.76
C TRP A 546 31.13 14.57 -17.16
N ARG A 547 32.12 14.67 -16.26
CA ARG A 547 32.61 15.94 -15.71
C ARG A 547 33.18 16.84 -16.80
N ARG A 548 34.01 16.28 -17.69
CA ARG A 548 34.59 17.01 -18.82
C ARG A 548 33.56 17.49 -19.83
N ARG A 549 32.38 16.86 -19.85
CA ARG A 549 31.25 17.20 -20.72
C ARG A 549 30.23 18.15 -20.09
N LYS A 550 30.57 18.86 -18.99
CA LYS A 550 29.66 19.82 -18.34
C LYS A 550 29.05 20.83 -19.32
N ALA A 551 29.84 21.33 -20.27
CA ALA A 551 29.37 22.25 -21.30
C ALA A 551 28.27 21.67 -22.22
N ASP A 552 28.18 20.34 -22.33
CA ASP A 552 27.20 19.64 -23.18
C ASP A 552 25.91 19.29 -22.43
N TRP A 553 25.85 19.46 -21.09
CA TRP A 553 24.73 18.99 -20.30
C TRP A 553 23.41 19.68 -20.65
N SER A 554 23.45 21.00 -20.89
CA SER A 554 22.28 21.76 -21.32
C SER A 554 21.75 21.27 -22.67
N LEU A 555 22.63 21.12 -23.66
CA LEU A 555 22.26 20.60 -24.98
C LEU A 555 21.72 19.16 -24.90
N GLY A 556 22.33 18.31 -24.07
CA GLY A 556 21.84 16.95 -23.83
C GLY A 556 20.45 16.93 -23.18
N ALA A 557 20.20 17.83 -22.23
CA ALA A 557 18.89 18.01 -21.60
C ALA A 557 17.83 18.49 -22.61
N GLU A 558 18.19 19.44 -23.49
CA GLU A 558 17.31 19.89 -24.58
C GLU A 558 16.98 18.76 -25.57
N ASN A 559 17.96 17.93 -25.92
CA ASN A 559 17.74 16.77 -26.79
C ASN A 559 16.80 15.75 -26.14
N PHE A 560 16.99 15.48 -24.84
CA PHE A 560 16.11 14.62 -24.06
C PHE A 560 14.66 15.13 -24.08
N ASP A 561 14.47 16.42 -23.81
CA ASP A 561 13.14 17.05 -23.80
C ASP A 561 12.50 17.05 -25.21
N ARG A 562 13.29 17.24 -26.26
CA ARG A 562 12.84 17.16 -27.66
C ARG A 562 12.28 15.78 -28.00
N HIS A 563 12.94 14.69 -27.60
CA HIS A 563 12.43 13.34 -27.83
C HIS A 563 11.06 13.10 -27.23
N ILE A 564 10.78 13.72 -26.09
CA ILE A 564 9.51 13.59 -25.40
C ILE A 564 8.41 14.40 -26.08
N GLU A 565 8.73 15.58 -26.60
CA GLU A 565 7.77 16.37 -27.36
C GLU A 565 7.49 15.76 -28.74
N GLU A 566 8.48 15.12 -29.36
CA GLU A 566 8.30 14.31 -30.57
C GLU A 566 7.32 13.16 -30.32
N ASP A 567 7.52 12.38 -29.25
CA ASP A 567 6.60 11.30 -28.85
C ASP A 567 5.17 11.82 -28.60
N ARG A 568 5.04 12.96 -27.91
CA ARG A 568 3.74 13.60 -27.65
C ARG A 568 3.05 14.03 -28.95
N THR A 569 3.78 14.63 -29.87
CA THR A 569 3.25 15.08 -31.17
C THR A 569 2.78 13.89 -31.98
N MET A 570 3.61 12.85 -32.11
CA MET A 570 3.25 11.61 -32.80
C MET A 570 1.98 10.98 -32.24
N TYR A 571 1.84 10.93 -30.92
CA TYR A 571 0.65 10.36 -30.28
C TYR A 571 -0.62 11.18 -30.56
N ARG A 572 -0.52 12.52 -30.54
CA ARG A 572 -1.64 13.42 -30.84
C ARG A 572 -2.08 13.32 -32.30
N ASP A 573 -1.12 13.23 -33.22
CA ASP A 573 -1.40 13.10 -34.65
C ASP A 573 -2.06 11.75 -34.96
N GLY A 574 -1.57 10.66 -34.34
CA GLY A 574 -2.18 9.34 -34.42
C GLY A 574 -3.64 9.36 -33.92
N LEU A 575 -3.89 9.95 -32.74
CA LEU A 575 -5.23 10.08 -32.19
C LEU A 575 -6.16 10.90 -33.09
N SER A 576 -5.65 12.00 -33.67
CA SER A 576 -6.41 12.83 -34.61
C SER A 576 -6.77 12.05 -35.88
N ALA A 577 -5.85 11.24 -36.41
CA ALA A 577 -6.10 10.38 -37.55
C ALA A 577 -7.14 9.30 -37.23
N GLU A 578 -7.05 8.66 -36.06
CA GLU A 578 -8.05 7.70 -35.58
C GLU A 578 -9.44 8.33 -35.44
N HIS A 579 -9.53 9.50 -34.80
CA HIS A 579 -10.80 10.22 -34.68
C HIS A 579 -11.37 10.61 -36.05
N SER A 580 -10.51 10.98 -37.00
CA SER A 580 -10.92 11.30 -38.36
C SER A 580 -11.46 10.07 -39.10
N MET A 581 -10.88 8.89 -38.88
CA MET A 581 -11.39 7.62 -39.42
C MET A 581 -12.75 7.23 -38.81
N LEU A 582 -13.03 7.64 -37.59
CA LEU A 582 -14.27 7.36 -36.87
C LEU A 582 -15.36 8.41 -37.09
N ALA A 583 -15.05 9.55 -37.72
CA ALA A 583 -16.03 10.57 -38.03
C ALA A 583 -16.97 10.08 -39.15
N LEU A 584 -18.27 10.06 -38.85
CA LEU A 584 -19.35 9.60 -39.75
C LEU A 584 -19.56 10.52 -40.96
#